data_AF-A0A7S2QRK8-F1
#
_entry.id   AF-A0A7S2QRK8-F1
#
_cell.length_a   1.000
_cell.length_b   1.000
_cell.length_c   1.000
_cell.angle_alpha   90.00
_cell.angle_beta   90.00
_cell.angle_gamma   90.00
#
_symmetry.space_group_name_H-M   'P 1'
#
loop_
_entity.id
_entity.type
_entity.pdbx_description
1 polymer ?
#
loop_
_entity_poly.entity_id
_entity_poly.type
_entity_poly.pdbx_seq_one_letter_code
_entity_poly.pdbx_strand_id
1 'polypeptide(L)'
;FRYREEDNNPKACYHHRKGPVFWNGYKYWACCDHRKATDWNDFMKVPGCAVGPHTTKKPAGAELISPTIIAARQAEKEAKERAIAPSLNDIDKYTKKSNAEAAAMPKPKPKPAAKLPEGCAKCVHTDCKKVYAMKDNHAEACKYHSGQAVFHDGAKYWSCCTENRKAYDWDTFMKIKKCRVGYHWDGTGEDPNK
;
A
#
# COMPACT_ATOMS: atom_id res chain seq x y z
N PHE A 1 -7.06 -8.45 39.08
CA PHE A 1 -7.35 -9.47 40.10
C PHE A 1 -6.18 -9.56 41.06
N ARG A 2 -6.43 -9.45 42.37
CA ARG A 2 -5.44 -9.70 43.43
C ARG A 2 -5.93 -10.95 44.17
N TYR A 3 -5.04 -11.87 44.50
CA TYR A 3 -5.33 -13.07 45.29
C TYR A 3 -4.36 -13.15 46.46
N ARG A 4 -4.78 -13.80 47.55
CA ARG A 4 -3.89 -14.14 48.67
C ARG A 4 -3.33 -15.54 48.44
N GLU A 5 -2.07 -15.77 48.79
CA GLU A 5 -1.43 -17.07 48.57
C GLU A 5 -2.07 -18.19 49.41
N GLU A 6 -2.58 -17.85 50.61
CA GLU A 6 -3.32 -18.77 51.49
C GLU A 6 -4.58 -19.36 50.83
N ASP A 7 -5.23 -18.61 49.95
CA ASP A 7 -6.43 -19.03 49.23
C ASP A 7 -6.12 -19.69 47.87
N ASN A 8 -4.84 -19.75 47.48
CA ASN A 8 -4.40 -20.22 46.16
C ASN A 8 -4.35 -21.76 46.07
N ASN A 9 -5.53 -22.37 46.02
CA ASN A 9 -5.67 -23.80 45.82
C ASN A 9 -5.84 -24.17 44.33
N PRO A 10 -5.74 -25.46 43.94
CA PRO A 10 -5.90 -25.91 42.55
C PRO A 10 -7.28 -25.60 41.93
N LYS A 11 -8.27 -25.21 42.73
CA LYS A 11 -9.62 -24.83 42.30
C LYS A 11 -9.91 -23.32 42.36
N ALA A 12 -8.92 -22.50 42.69
CA ALA A 12 -9.11 -21.08 42.99
C ALA A 12 -9.40 -20.19 41.77
N CYS A 13 -8.87 -20.53 40.59
CA CYS A 13 -8.94 -19.69 39.40
C CYS A 13 -9.63 -20.37 38.20
N TYR A 14 -10.73 -19.79 37.75
CA TYR A 14 -11.36 -20.13 36.46
C TYR A 14 -10.78 -19.25 35.36
N HIS A 15 -10.15 -19.87 34.35
CA HIS A 15 -9.44 -19.16 33.29
C HIS A 15 -9.59 -19.86 31.94
N HIS A 16 -9.27 -19.14 30.86
CA HIS A 16 -9.14 -19.70 29.51
C HIS A 16 -7.68 -20.05 29.26
N ARG A 17 -7.41 -21.26 28.75
CA ARG A 17 -6.04 -21.75 28.53
C ARG A 17 -5.35 -21.11 27.33
N LYS A 18 -6.14 -20.62 26.37
CA LYS A 18 -5.66 -20.02 25.12
C LYS A 18 -6.24 -18.61 24.97
N GLY A 19 -5.56 -17.79 24.18
CA GLY A 19 -5.97 -16.41 23.93
C GLY A 19 -7.29 -16.26 23.15
N PRO A 20 -7.80 -15.02 23.06
CA PRO A 20 -9.00 -14.71 22.30
C PRO A 20 -8.73 -14.72 20.79
N VAL A 21 -9.76 -15.08 20.02
CA VAL A 21 -9.77 -15.12 18.57
C VAL A 21 -10.91 -14.23 18.06
N PHE A 22 -10.56 -13.35 17.12
CA PHE A 22 -11.51 -12.44 16.48
C PHE A 22 -11.50 -12.74 14.98
N TRP A 23 -12.56 -13.38 14.49
CA TRP A 23 -12.62 -13.79 13.10
C TRP A 23 -14.06 -13.80 12.58
N ASN A 24 -14.26 -13.21 11.41
CA ASN A 24 -15.54 -13.15 10.69
C ASN A 24 -16.71 -12.63 11.56
N GLY A 25 -16.48 -11.53 12.30
CA GLY A 25 -17.47 -10.93 13.21
C GLY A 25 -17.62 -11.64 14.56
N TYR A 26 -17.12 -12.87 14.69
CA TYR A 26 -17.17 -13.64 15.93
C TYR A 26 -15.97 -13.39 16.84
N LYS A 27 -16.22 -13.54 18.14
CA LYS A 27 -15.29 -13.33 19.25
C LYS A 27 -15.38 -14.54 20.15
N TYR A 28 -14.28 -15.24 20.36
CA TYR A 28 -14.27 -16.47 21.18
C TYR A 28 -12.88 -16.75 21.73
N TRP A 29 -12.79 -17.64 22.71
CA TRP A 29 -11.50 -18.11 23.23
C TRP A 29 -11.07 -19.34 22.43
N ALA A 30 -9.80 -19.45 22.02
CA ALA A 30 -9.36 -20.58 21.19
C ALA A 30 -9.48 -21.96 21.88
N CYS A 31 -9.66 -22.00 23.21
CA CYS A 31 -9.98 -23.21 23.97
C CYS A 31 -11.50 -23.49 24.07
N CYS A 32 -12.34 -22.61 23.52
CA CYS A 32 -13.81 -22.62 23.63
C CYS A 32 -14.45 -22.10 22.34
N ASP A 33 -14.08 -22.69 21.21
CA ASP A 33 -14.59 -22.34 19.88
C ASP A 33 -16.11 -22.50 19.74
N HIS A 34 -16.75 -23.35 20.53
CA HIS A 34 -18.21 -23.52 20.57
C HIS A 34 -18.93 -22.37 21.30
N ARG A 35 -18.22 -21.55 22.10
CA ARG A 35 -18.79 -20.41 22.85
C ARG A 35 -18.46 -19.10 22.14
N LYS A 36 -18.91 -18.98 20.88
CA LYS A 36 -18.72 -17.76 20.08
C LYS A 36 -19.75 -16.71 20.43
N ALA A 37 -19.28 -15.49 20.60
CA ALA A 37 -20.11 -14.31 20.73
C ALA A 37 -19.97 -13.44 19.48
N THR A 38 -21.07 -12.83 19.06
CA THR A 38 -21.08 -11.78 18.03
C THR A 38 -20.88 -10.40 18.66
N ASP A 39 -21.26 -10.23 19.92
CA ASP A 39 -21.12 -8.98 20.68
C ASP A 39 -19.95 -9.02 21.70
N TRP A 40 -19.42 -7.85 22.04
CA TRP A 40 -18.32 -7.73 23.02
C TRP A 40 -18.77 -8.04 24.46
N ASN A 41 -19.98 -7.65 24.83
CA ASN A 41 -20.51 -7.87 26.17
C ASN A 41 -20.70 -9.37 26.44
N ASP A 42 -21.20 -10.11 25.45
CA ASP A 42 -21.38 -11.56 25.56
C ASP A 42 -20.04 -12.30 25.57
N PHE A 43 -19.06 -11.83 24.80
CA PHE A 43 -17.69 -12.35 24.85
C PHE A 43 -17.07 -12.23 26.26
N MET A 44 -17.24 -11.08 26.92
CA MET A 44 -16.68 -10.84 28.27
C MET A 44 -17.37 -11.68 29.35
N LYS A 45 -18.61 -12.12 29.12
CA LYS A 45 -19.36 -13.00 30.04
C LYS A 45 -18.96 -14.47 29.92
N VAL A 46 -18.18 -14.88 28.93
CA VAL A 46 -17.81 -16.30 28.73
C VAL A 46 -16.93 -16.80 29.88
N PRO A 47 -17.42 -17.69 30.77
CA PRO A 47 -16.66 -18.13 31.94
C PRO A 47 -15.47 -19.00 31.54
N GLY A 48 -14.38 -18.93 32.31
CA GLY A 48 -13.18 -19.74 32.09
C GLY A 48 -13.49 -21.24 31.99
N CYS A 49 -12.91 -21.94 31.01
CA CYS A 49 -13.11 -23.38 30.83
C CYS A 49 -12.12 -24.27 31.60
N ALA A 50 -11.11 -23.67 32.22
CA ALA A 50 -10.09 -24.37 32.97
C ALA A 50 -10.07 -23.87 34.40
N VAL A 51 -9.72 -24.77 35.31
CA VAL A 51 -9.58 -24.46 36.73
C VAL A 51 -8.14 -24.75 37.12
N GLY A 52 -7.54 -23.84 37.88
CA GLY A 52 -6.17 -23.99 38.38
C GLY A 52 -5.86 -23.00 39.50
N PRO A 53 -4.65 -23.03 40.06
CA PRO A 53 -4.18 -21.99 40.96
C PRO A 53 -3.98 -20.68 40.20
N HIS A 54 -4.15 -19.55 40.90
CA HIS A 54 -3.72 -18.26 40.40
C HIS A 54 -2.20 -18.23 40.19
N THR A 55 -1.78 -17.53 39.15
CA THR A 55 -0.36 -17.28 38.86
C THR A 55 -0.15 -15.82 38.55
N THR A 56 0.95 -15.26 39.06
CA THR A 56 1.40 -13.89 38.76
C THR A 56 2.31 -13.86 37.53
N LYS A 57 2.80 -15.03 37.09
CA LYS A 57 3.60 -15.15 35.87
C LYS A 57 2.65 -15.09 34.67
N LYS A 58 2.84 -14.08 33.82
CA LYS A 58 2.12 -13.98 32.54
C LYS A 58 2.37 -15.28 31.75
N PRO A 59 1.34 -16.01 31.31
CA PRO A 59 1.56 -17.22 30.54
C PRO A 59 2.30 -16.87 29.24
N ALA A 60 3.42 -17.55 28.99
CA ALA A 60 4.12 -17.48 27.72
C ALA A 60 3.16 -17.99 26.63
N GLY A 61 2.81 -17.13 25.68
CA GLY A 61 1.80 -17.43 24.65
C GLY A 61 0.50 -16.62 24.72
N ALA A 62 0.38 -15.64 25.63
CA ALA A 62 -0.65 -14.60 25.56
C ALA A 62 -0.42 -13.58 24.43
N GLU A 63 0.16 -14.02 23.32
CA GLU A 63 0.20 -13.23 22.09
C GLU A 63 -1.12 -13.44 21.35
N LEU A 64 -1.63 -12.40 20.70
CA LEU A 64 -2.89 -12.45 19.98
C LEU A 64 -2.79 -13.43 18.81
N ILE A 65 -3.33 -14.64 18.98
CA ILE A 65 -3.34 -15.70 17.98
C ILE A 65 -4.54 -15.52 17.04
N SER A 66 -4.57 -14.41 16.31
CA SER A 66 -5.53 -14.23 15.21
C SER A 66 -5.06 -15.02 13.99
N PRO A 67 -5.97 -15.56 13.14
CA PRO A 67 -5.62 -16.09 11.82
C PRO A 67 -4.76 -15.11 11.01
N THR A 68 -4.98 -13.80 11.16
CA THR A 68 -4.16 -12.75 10.52
C THR A 68 -2.72 -12.75 11.03
N ILE A 69 -2.51 -12.91 12.34
CA ILE A 69 -1.17 -12.94 12.94
C ILE A 69 -0.47 -14.26 12.63
N ILE A 70 -1.21 -15.37 12.63
CA ILE A 70 -0.71 -16.69 12.19
C ILE A 70 -0.26 -16.61 10.73
N ALA A 71 -1.11 -16.08 9.84
CA ALA A 71 -0.79 -15.91 8.42
C ALA A 71 0.39 -14.95 8.21
N ALA A 72 0.47 -13.86 8.98
CA ALA A 72 1.61 -12.95 8.91
C ALA A 72 2.92 -13.64 9.34
N ARG A 73 2.90 -14.43 10.41
CA ARG A 73 4.06 -15.20 10.89
C ARG A 73 4.47 -16.30 9.92
N GLN A 74 3.50 -16.99 9.31
CA GLN A 74 3.75 -17.98 8.26
C GLN A 74 4.34 -17.33 7.02
N ALA A 75 3.76 -16.22 6.55
CA ALA A 75 4.31 -15.45 5.43
C ALA A 75 5.73 -14.93 5.72
N GLU A 76 6.01 -14.51 6.95
CA GLU A 76 7.35 -14.08 7.36
C GLU A 76 8.35 -15.25 7.39
N LYS A 77 7.91 -16.43 7.84
CA LYS A 77 8.75 -17.65 7.84
C LYS A 77 8.99 -18.16 6.42
N GLU A 78 7.96 -18.19 5.58
CA GLU A 78 8.06 -18.53 4.16
C GLU A 78 8.93 -17.53 3.40
N ALA A 79 8.88 -16.24 3.74
CA ALA A 79 9.76 -15.22 3.17
C ALA A 79 11.22 -15.44 3.58
N LYS A 80 11.49 -15.88 4.82
CA LYS A 80 12.83 -16.22 5.30
C LYS A 80 13.36 -17.55 4.73
N GLU A 81 12.50 -18.55 4.52
CA GLU A 81 12.89 -19.83 3.90
C GLU A 81 13.05 -19.71 2.38
N ARG A 82 12.27 -18.84 1.71
CA ARG A 82 12.51 -18.45 0.31
C ARG A 82 13.72 -17.51 0.15
N ALA A 83 14.24 -16.96 1.24
CA ALA A 83 15.48 -16.18 1.26
C ALA A 83 16.75 -17.06 1.28
N ILE A 84 16.72 -18.25 0.67
CA ILE A 84 17.89 -18.73 -0.09
C ILE A 84 17.87 -18.01 -1.45
N ALA A 85 17.98 -16.68 -1.37
CA ALA A 85 18.29 -15.76 -2.45
C ALA A 85 19.50 -14.96 -1.95
N PRO A 86 20.40 -14.58 -2.86
CA PRO A 86 21.82 -14.42 -2.55
C PRO A 86 22.04 -13.30 -1.52
N SER A 87 23.13 -13.43 -0.75
CA SER A 87 23.45 -12.58 0.40
C SER A 87 23.24 -11.09 0.09
N LEU A 88 23.01 -10.26 1.11
CA LEU A 88 22.87 -8.80 0.95
C LEU A 88 24.01 -8.15 0.13
N ASN A 89 25.16 -8.81 0.03
CA ASN A 89 26.28 -8.39 -0.83
C ASN A 89 25.98 -8.50 -2.35
N ASP A 90 25.03 -9.35 -2.75
CA ASP A 90 24.65 -9.58 -4.14
C ASP A 90 23.58 -8.58 -4.63
N ILE A 91 22.75 -8.06 -3.72
CA ILE A 91 21.88 -6.92 -4.02
C ILE A 91 22.75 -5.71 -4.32
N ASP A 92 23.74 -5.40 -3.47
CA ASP A 92 24.70 -4.31 -3.72
C ASP A 92 25.47 -4.50 -5.03
N LYS A 93 25.79 -5.74 -5.40
CA LYS A 93 26.47 -6.06 -6.67
C LYS A 93 25.55 -5.84 -7.87
N TYR A 94 24.27 -6.23 -7.76
CA TYR A 94 23.29 -6.01 -8.83
C TYR A 94 22.88 -4.54 -8.94
N THR A 95 22.71 -3.83 -7.82
CA THR A 95 22.40 -2.40 -7.79
C THR A 95 23.61 -1.57 -8.24
N LYS A 96 24.85 -1.96 -7.90
CA LYS A 96 26.05 -1.32 -8.47
C LYS A 96 26.22 -1.63 -9.95
N LYS A 97 25.87 -2.83 -10.43
CA LYS A 97 25.95 -3.16 -11.87
C LYS A 97 24.86 -2.44 -12.66
N SER A 98 23.62 -2.38 -12.17
CA SER A 98 22.52 -1.64 -12.79
C SER A 98 22.72 -0.11 -12.70
N ASN A 99 23.30 0.40 -11.61
CA ASN A 99 23.66 1.81 -11.50
C ASN A 99 24.94 2.14 -12.28
N ALA A 100 25.86 1.21 -12.49
CA ALA A 100 26.98 1.39 -13.41
C ALA A 100 26.52 1.35 -14.87
N GLU A 101 25.52 0.52 -15.22
CA GLU A 101 24.88 0.52 -16.54
C GLU A 101 23.99 1.77 -16.76
N ALA A 102 23.32 2.28 -15.71
CA ALA A 102 22.59 3.55 -15.74
C ALA A 102 23.52 4.80 -15.66
N ALA A 103 24.71 4.67 -15.07
CA ALA A 103 25.76 5.71 -15.10
C ALA A 103 26.65 5.61 -16.35
N ALA A 104 26.61 4.48 -17.07
CA ALA A 104 27.14 4.29 -18.41
C ALA A 104 26.11 4.58 -19.51
N MET A 105 24.83 4.85 -19.15
CA MET A 105 24.07 5.77 -20.00
C MET A 105 24.85 7.07 -19.97
N PRO A 106 25.31 7.56 -21.14
CA PRO A 106 25.90 8.88 -21.16
C PRO A 106 24.89 9.78 -20.44
N LYS A 107 25.34 10.57 -19.45
CA LYS A 107 24.62 11.82 -19.11
C LYS A 107 24.13 12.32 -20.44
N PRO A 108 22.83 12.58 -20.65
CA PRO A 108 22.41 13.17 -21.90
C PRO A 108 23.21 14.46 -21.98
N LYS A 109 24.34 14.40 -22.70
CA LYS A 109 24.92 15.52 -23.41
C LYS A 109 23.67 16.14 -24.00
N PRO A 110 23.38 17.43 -23.75
CA PRO A 110 22.22 18.07 -24.33
C PRO A 110 22.19 17.59 -25.77
N LYS A 111 21.23 16.68 -26.07
CA LYS A 111 21.16 16.11 -27.41
C LYS A 111 21.01 17.37 -28.24
N PRO A 112 21.91 17.66 -29.20
CA PRO A 112 21.71 18.80 -30.07
C PRO A 112 20.27 18.64 -30.54
N ALA A 113 19.41 19.59 -30.14
CA ALA A 113 17.97 19.45 -30.20
C ALA A 113 17.69 18.83 -31.55
N ALA A 114 17.24 17.57 -31.57
CA ALA A 114 17.00 16.87 -32.81
C ALA A 114 16.06 17.81 -33.54
N LYS A 115 16.54 18.47 -34.60
CA LYS A 115 15.85 19.61 -35.18
C LYS A 115 14.48 19.08 -35.55
N LEU A 116 13.46 19.49 -34.79
CA LEU A 116 12.11 19.17 -35.16
C LEU A 116 11.93 19.71 -36.59
N PRO A 117 11.10 19.06 -37.42
CA PRO A 117 10.76 19.61 -38.72
C PRO A 117 10.43 21.10 -38.58
N GLU A 118 10.86 21.94 -39.52
CA GLU A 118 10.61 23.37 -39.44
C GLU A 118 9.10 23.63 -39.24
N GLY A 119 8.76 24.42 -38.23
CA GLY A 119 7.38 24.69 -37.85
C GLY A 119 6.74 23.63 -36.94
N CYS A 120 7.48 22.65 -36.43
CA CYS A 120 6.98 21.68 -35.43
C CYS A 120 7.57 21.92 -34.04
N ALA A 121 6.74 21.75 -33.01
CA ALA A 121 7.12 21.84 -31.61
C ALA A 121 6.64 20.60 -30.84
N LYS A 122 7.20 20.35 -29.64
CA LYS A 122 6.82 19.21 -28.80
C LYS A 122 6.04 19.68 -27.59
N CYS A 123 4.84 19.16 -27.41
CA CYS A 123 3.98 19.53 -26.30
C CYS A 123 4.58 19.07 -24.95
N VAL A 124 4.60 19.97 -23.96
CA VAL A 124 5.14 19.70 -22.61
C VAL A 124 4.08 19.25 -21.60
N HIS A 125 2.79 19.26 -21.96
CA HIS A 125 1.75 18.67 -21.11
C HIS A 125 2.06 17.19 -20.84
N THR A 126 2.04 16.81 -19.56
CA THR A 126 2.55 15.54 -19.02
C THR A 126 2.04 14.30 -19.76
N ASP A 127 0.78 14.32 -20.16
CA ASP A 127 0.07 13.21 -20.80
C ASP A 127 -0.11 13.39 -22.32
N CYS A 128 0.33 14.52 -22.88
CA CYS A 128 0.30 14.76 -24.33
C CYS A 128 1.61 14.31 -24.98
N LYS A 129 2.72 15.01 -24.71
CA LYS A 129 4.07 14.74 -25.26
C LYS A 129 4.16 14.62 -26.80
N LYS A 130 3.10 14.97 -27.53
CA LYS A 130 3.03 14.88 -28.99
C LYS A 130 3.89 15.97 -29.64
N VAL A 131 4.48 15.62 -30.78
CA VAL A 131 5.02 16.61 -31.71
C VAL A 131 3.86 17.13 -32.56
N TYR A 132 3.71 18.44 -32.64
CA TYR A 132 2.63 19.11 -33.37
C TYR A 132 3.22 20.18 -34.28
N ALA A 133 2.57 20.41 -35.42
CA ALA A 133 2.91 21.56 -36.26
C ALA A 133 2.25 22.81 -35.67
N MET A 134 3.01 23.91 -35.55
CA MET A 134 2.50 25.16 -34.99
C MET A 134 1.29 25.70 -35.77
N LYS A 135 1.26 25.47 -37.09
CA LYS A 135 0.13 25.83 -37.97
C LYS A 135 -1.17 25.09 -37.66
N ASP A 136 -1.08 23.88 -37.10
CA ASP A 136 -2.23 23.04 -36.77
C ASP A 136 -2.62 23.20 -35.29
N ASN A 137 -1.92 24.07 -34.55
CA ASN A 137 -2.19 24.33 -33.14
C ASN A 137 -3.38 25.28 -32.99
N HIS A 138 -4.42 24.81 -32.30
CA HIS A 138 -5.66 25.54 -32.06
C HIS A 138 -6.15 25.25 -30.64
N ALA A 139 -7.15 26.00 -30.17
CA ALA A 139 -7.66 25.92 -28.81
C ALA A 139 -8.20 24.53 -28.39
N GLU A 140 -8.42 23.61 -29.34
CA GLU A 140 -8.89 22.25 -29.06
C GLU A 140 -7.92 21.13 -29.48
N ALA A 141 -6.71 21.49 -29.92
CA ALA A 141 -5.73 20.56 -30.46
C ALA A 141 -5.19 19.58 -29.40
N CYS A 142 -5.00 20.08 -28.18
CA CYS A 142 -4.39 19.35 -27.09
C CYS A 142 -5.44 18.95 -26.06
N LYS A 143 -5.69 17.65 -25.92
CA LYS A 143 -6.39 17.08 -24.77
C LYS A 143 -5.36 16.67 -23.74
N TYR A 144 -5.49 17.13 -22.50
CA TYR A 144 -4.50 16.89 -21.45
C TYR A 144 -5.04 16.95 -20.01
N HIS A 145 -4.19 16.59 -19.05
CA HIS A 145 -4.38 16.87 -17.62
C HIS A 145 -3.42 17.98 -17.20
N SER A 146 -3.95 19.11 -16.72
CA SER A 146 -3.12 20.21 -16.20
C SER A 146 -2.59 19.97 -14.79
N GLY A 147 -3.18 19.01 -14.08
CA GLY A 147 -2.86 18.66 -12.70
C GLY A 147 -1.81 17.56 -12.60
N GLN A 148 -1.40 17.30 -11.37
CA GLN A 148 -0.47 16.22 -11.04
C GLN A 148 -1.24 14.95 -10.69
N ALA A 149 -0.59 13.79 -10.88
CA ALA A 149 -1.11 12.51 -10.41
C ALA A 149 -1.00 12.46 -8.87
N VAL A 150 -2.11 12.12 -8.21
CA VAL A 150 -2.25 12.03 -6.75
C VAL A 150 -2.60 10.60 -6.37
N PHE A 151 -1.89 10.06 -5.39
CA PHE A 151 -2.07 8.71 -4.86
C PHE A 151 -2.27 8.79 -3.35
N HIS A 152 -3.50 8.59 -2.87
CA HIS A 152 -3.86 8.67 -1.45
C HIS A 152 -5.00 7.69 -1.11
N ASP A 153 -4.92 6.99 0.03
CA ASP A 153 -5.90 5.99 0.48
C ASP A 153 -6.25 4.92 -0.57
N GLY A 154 -5.26 4.46 -1.33
CA GLY A 154 -5.44 3.50 -2.41
C GLY A 154 -6.11 4.05 -3.68
N ALA A 155 -6.63 5.28 -3.64
CA ALA A 155 -7.17 5.98 -4.78
C ALA A 155 -6.07 6.71 -5.57
N LYS A 156 -6.19 6.68 -6.89
CA LYS A 156 -5.28 7.27 -7.88
C LYS A 156 -6.09 8.22 -8.75
N TYR A 157 -5.67 9.47 -8.87
CA TYR A 157 -6.44 10.47 -9.61
C TYR A 157 -5.58 11.66 -10.08
N TRP A 158 -6.10 12.46 -11.00
CA TRP A 158 -5.47 13.71 -11.42
C TRP A 158 -6.08 14.89 -10.65
N SER A 159 -5.23 15.75 -10.08
CA SER A 159 -5.68 16.89 -9.26
C SER A 159 -6.56 17.90 -10.04
N CYS A 160 -6.44 17.93 -11.37
CA CYS A 160 -7.22 18.82 -12.25
C CYS A 160 -8.61 18.30 -12.63
N CYS A 161 -8.89 17.01 -12.45
CA CYS A 161 -10.25 16.49 -12.68
C CYS A 161 -11.14 16.97 -11.53
N THR A 162 -12.44 17.16 -11.77
CA THR A 162 -13.45 17.48 -10.75
C THR A 162 -14.44 16.33 -10.55
N GLU A 163 -14.84 15.64 -11.63
CA GLU A 163 -15.76 14.50 -11.63
C GLU A 163 -15.03 13.17 -11.93
N ASN A 164 -15.56 12.04 -11.42
CA ASN A 164 -15.09 10.66 -11.68
C ASN A 164 -13.56 10.46 -11.57
N ARG A 165 -12.97 10.93 -10.46
CA ARG A 165 -11.52 11.10 -10.31
C ARG A 165 -10.77 9.84 -9.92
N LYS A 166 -11.40 9.00 -9.10
CA LYS A 166 -10.68 7.98 -8.32
C LYS A 166 -10.67 6.65 -9.06
N ALA A 167 -9.51 6.27 -9.55
CA ALA A 167 -9.19 4.90 -9.93
C ALA A 167 -8.58 4.16 -8.72
N TYR A 168 -8.93 2.90 -8.50
CA TYR A 168 -8.34 2.10 -7.41
C TYR A 168 -7.24 1.16 -7.93
N ASP A 169 -7.27 0.81 -9.22
CA ASP A 169 -6.25 0.05 -9.92
C ASP A 169 -5.48 0.93 -10.94
N TRP A 170 -4.35 0.43 -11.42
CA TRP A 170 -3.44 1.17 -12.32
C TRP A 170 -4.02 1.33 -13.73
N ASP A 171 -4.67 0.29 -14.25
CA ASP A 171 -5.20 0.30 -15.61
C ASP A 171 -6.35 1.31 -15.74
N THR A 172 -7.21 1.40 -14.72
CA THR A 172 -8.26 2.40 -14.63
C THR A 172 -7.67 3.81 -14.53
N PHE A 173 -6.58 4.00 -13.79
CA PHE A 173 -5.90 5.30 -13.69
C PHE A 173 -5.37 5.77 -15.06
N MET A 174 -4.75 4.88 -15.83
CA MET A 174 -4.26 5.18 -17.18
C MET A 174 -5.37 5.47 -18.19
N LYS A 175 -6.57 4.95 -17.95
CA LYS A 175 -7.77 5.17 -18.78
C LYS A 175 -8.56 6.42 -18.38
N ILE A 176 -8.18 7.13 -17.31
CA ILE A 176 -8.85 8.37 -16.93
C ILE A 176 -8.81 9.33 -18.11
N LYS A 177 -10.00 9.79 -18.53
CA LYS A 177 -10.13 10.72 -19.64
C LYS A 177 -9.52 12.05 -19.26
N LYS A 178 -8.75 12.60 -20.19
CA LYS A 178 -8.16 13.92 -20.14
C LYS A 178 -9.25 14.98 -19.92
N CYS A 179 -9.07 15.84 -18.93
CA CYS A 179 -10.12 16.75 -18.45
C CYS A 179 -9.93 18.22 -18.88
N ARG A 180 -8.87 18.52 -19.64
CA ARG A 180 -8.61 19.82 -20.24
C ARG A 180 -8.43 19.68 -21.74
N VAL A 181 -8.82 20.73 -22.44
CA VAL A 181 -8.72 20.90 -23.87
C VAL A 181 -8.14 22.29 -24.09
N GLY A 182 -7.15 22.42 -24.97
CA GLY A 182 -6.37 23.64 -25.13
C GLY A 182 -5.42 23.60 -26.32
N TYR A 183 -4.62 24.64 -26.45
CA TYR A 183 -3.45 24.69 -27.32
C TYR A 183 -2.37 23.72 -26.82
N HIS A 184 -1.64 23.11 -27.74
CA HIS A 184 -0.35 22.54 -27.40
C HIS A 184 0.61 23.67 -26.97
N TRP A 185 1.32 23.44 -25.88
CA TRP A 185 2.35 24.35 -25.38
C TRP A 185 3.70 23.63 -25.36
N ASP A 186 4.76 24.31 -25.81
CA ASP A 186 6.12 23.77 -25.92
C ASP A 186 7.04 24.19 -24.75
N GLY A 187 6.48 24.88 -23.76
CA GLY A 187 7.22 25.37 -22.60
C GLY A 187 7.88 26.73 -22.83
N THR A 188 7.73 27.34 -24.01
CA THR A 188 8.24 28.67 -24.30
C THR A 188 7.15 29.73 -24.11
N GLY A 189 7.52 30.89 -23.55
CA GLY A 189 6.57 31.98 -23.29
C GLY A 189 5.53 31.67 -22.21
N GLU A 190 4.44 32.43 -22.23
CA GLU A 190 3.28 32.22 -21.35
C GLU A 190 2.46 31.02 -21.84
N ASP A 191 1.93 30.23 -20.90
CA ASP A 191 1.06 29.09 -21.24
C ASP A 191 -0.29 29.63 -21.73
N PRO A 192 -0.66 29.39 -23.00
CA PRO A 192 -1.90 29.91 -23.59
C PRO A 192 -3.17 29.27 -23.00
N ASN A 193 -3.03 28.32 -22.07
CA ASN A 193 -4.13 27.60 -21.46
C ASN A 193 -4.32 27.88 -19.96
N LYS A 194 -3.58 28.85 -19.40
CA LYS A 194 -3.69 29.25 -17.99
C LYS A 194 -4.76 30.29 -17.73
#